data_AF-A0A137QQ55-F1
#
_entry.id   AF-A0A137QQ55-F1
#
_cell.length_a   1.000
_cell.length_b   1.000
_cell.length_c   1.000
_cell.angle_alpha   90.00
_cell.angle_beta   90.00
_cell.angle_gamma   90.00
#
_symmetry.space_group_name_H-M   'P 1'
#
loop_
_entity.id
_entity.type
_entity.pdbx_description
1 polymer ?
#
loop_
_entity_poly.entity_id
_entity_poly.type
_entity_poly.pdbx_seq_one_letter_code
_entity_poly.pdbx_strand_id
1 'polypeptide(L)'
;MHDLFAFIPTSPTSPRDFNKSIFYFKTRQEARQACRKIRLMLPLQYRTLVYPFTAMGSEDYKEQVMEGFRKGTICILCATIAAGMGTDIPDIVDVVIFGVDSLHDAYQKGGRAGRSANVGARMIWIVEKWAFKLEETNGKATKKNMGDERRRFAMDPAAREYINRSMSEKCMREYIVTYFRPRPNLPGFPYYSSNEKD
;
A
#
# COMPACT_ATOMS: atom_id res chain seq x y z
N MET A 1 11.19 6.48 3.10
CA MET A 1 10.67 7.38 4.18
C MET A 1 10.81 8.85 3.83
N HIS A 2 11.81 9.24 3.01
CA HIS A 2 11.79 10.55 2.34
C HIS A 2 10.59 10.71 1.38
N ASP A 3 10.01 9.60 0.91
CA ASP A 3 8.89 9.61 -0.04
C ASP A 3 7.54 10.04 0.58
N LEU A 4 7.50 10.24 1.90
CA LEU A 4 6.29 10.69 2.60
C LEU A 4 5.84 12.09 2.16
N PHE A 5 6.75 12.94 1.68
CA PHE A 5 6.44 14.29 1.19
C PHE A 5 5.51 14.27 -0.03
N ALA A 6 5.56 13.22 -0.85
CA ALA A 6 4.79 13.16 -2.09
C ALA A 6 3.26 13.09 -1.86
N PHE A 7 2.83 12.76 -0.64
CA PHE A 7 1.42 12.58 -0.28
C PHE A 7 0.90 13.68 0.66
N ILE A 8 1.70 14.71 0.90
CA ILE A 8 1.35 15.83 1.77
C ILE A 8 1.26 17.09 0.92
N PRO A 9 0.17 17.89 1.00
CA PRO A 9 0.09 19.17 0.32
C PRO A 9 1.26 20.08 0.71
N THR A 10 1.89 20.73 -0.27
CA THR A 10 3.04 21.63 -0.05
C THR A 10 2.67 22.89 0.75
N SER A 11 1.44 23.36 0.64
CA SER A 11 0.94 24.54 1.34
C SER A 11 -0.55 24.38 1.69
N PRO A 12 -0.89 23.55 2.69
CA PRO A 12 -2.28 23.32 3.07
C PRO A 12 -2.88 24.58 3.70
N THR A 13 -4.06 24.96 3.23
CA THR A 13 -4.86 26.08 3.74
C THR A 13 -6.10 25.58 4.50
N SER A 14 -6.52 24.34 4.24
CA SER A 14 -7.70 23.70 4.82
C SER A 14 -7.44 22.23 5.13
N PRO A 15 -8.09 21.64 6.17
CA PRO A 15 -8.10 20.19 6.37
C PRO A 15 -8.61 19.40 5.16
N ARG A 16 -9.43 20.03 4.30
CA ARG A 16 -9.96 19.42 3.08
C ARG A 16 -8.92 19.24 1.98
N ASP A 17 -7.77 19.90 2.10
CA ASP A 17 -6.65 19.74 1.16
C ASP A 17 -5.97 18.37 1.32
N PHE A 18 -6.27 17.65 2.40
CA PHE A 18 -5.75 16.32 2.69
C PHE A 18 -6.71 15.24 2.22
N ASN A 19 -6.23 14.41 1.30
CA ASN A 19 -6.90 13.18 0.94
C ASN A 19 -7.02 12.24 2.15
N LYS A 20 -8.18 11.60 2.30
CA LYS A 20 -8.33 10.50 3.25
C LYS A 20 -7.48 9.32 2.80
N SER A 21 -6.50 8.96 3.62
CA SER A 21 -5.38 8.11 3.22
C SER A 21 -4.99 7.09 4.29
N ILE A 22 -4.55 5.91 3.86
CA ILE A 22 -3.97 4.88 4.74
C ILE A 22 -2.56 4.55 4.27
N PHE A 23 -1.58 4.74 5.15
CA PHE A 23 -0.19 4.38 4.92
C PHE A 23 0.15 3.11 5.71
N TYR A 24 0.36 2.01 5.01
CA TYR A 24 0.72 0.72 5.59
C TYR A 24 2.22 0.58 5.78
N PHE A 25 2.61 0.14 6.97
CA PHE A 25 3.98 -0.16 7.35
C PHE A 25 4.09 -1.59 7.87
N LYS A 26 5.28 -2.19 7.75
CA LYS A 26 5.54 -3.56 8.18
C LYS A 26 5.50 -3.69 9.70
N THR A 27 6.03 -2.69 10.40
CA THR A 27 6.13 -2.70 11.86
C THR A 27 5.38 -1.55 12.53
N ARG A 28 4.97 -1.78 13.78
CA ARG A 28 4.33 -0.76 14.63
C ARG A 28 5.25 0.44 14.87
N GLN A 29 6.56 0.18 14.97
CA GLN A 29 7.56 1.21 15.18
C GLN A 29 7.68 2.12 13.95
N GLU A 30 7.72 1.55 12.75
CA GLU A 30 7.72 2.32 11.50
C GLU A 30 6.45 3.17 11.37
N ALA A 31 5.27 2.60 11.66
CA ALA A 31 4.01 3.35 11.63
C ALA A 31 4.02 4.56 12.59
N ARG A 32 4.49 4.37 13.83
CA ARG A 32 4.62 5.45 14.82
C ARG A 32 5.64 6.50 14.40
N GLN A 33 6.80 6.06 13.88
CA GLN A 33 7.85 6.97 13.39
C GLN A 33 7.39 7.77 12.18
N ALA A 34 6.69 7.14 11.23
CA ALA A 34 6.12 7.81 10.08
C ALA A 34 5.10 8.85 10.51
N CYS A 35 4.16 8.50 11.39
CA CYS A 35 3.20 9.45 11.95
C CYS A 35 3.89 10.66 12.60
N ARG A 36 4.90 10.43 13.45
CA ARG A 36 5.67 11.52 14.06
C ARG A 36 6.35 12.40 13.02
N LYS A 37 6.98 11.81 12.00
CA LYS A 37 7.66 12.56 10.94
C LYS A 37 6.66 13.38 10.12
N ILE A 38 5.53 12.80 9.71
CA ILE A 38 4.47 13.53 9.00
C ILE A 38 4.00 14.72 9.83
N ARG A 39 3.71 14.54 11.11
CA ARG A 39 3.32 15.65 11.99
C ARG A 39 4.38 16.75 12.06
N LEU A 40 5.66 16.41 12.11
CA LEU A 40 6.73 17.41 12.13
C LEU A 40 6.84 18.21 10.83
N MET A 41 6.43 17.62 9.70
CA MET A 41 6.40 18.29 8.39
C MET A 41 5.16 19.18 8.20
N LEU A 42 4.17 19.08 9.07
CA LEU A 42 2.92 19.83 8.99
C LEU A 42 2.92 21.07 9.91
N PRO A 43 2.26 22.17 9.48
CA PRO A 43 1.86 23.24 10.38
C PRO A 43 1.13 22.72 11.61
N LEU A 44 1.29 23.38 12.76
CA LEU A 44 0.82 22.90 14.06
C LEU A 44 -0.67 22.50 14.04
N GLN A 45 -1.50 23.31 13.36
CA GLN A 45 -2.94 23.12 13.24
C GLN A 45 -3.37 21.85 12.48
N TYR A 46 -2.51 21.26 11.64
CA TYR A 46 -2.83 20.07 10.84
C TYR A 46 -2.22 18.78 11.39
N ARG A 47 -1.44 18.84 12.47
CA ARG A 47 -0.78 17.65 13.05
C ARG A 47 -1.77 16.63 13.60
N THR A 48 -2.95 17.08 14.00
CA THR A 48 -4.06 16.23 14.46
C THR A 48 -4.78 15.50 13.32
N LEU A 49 -4.47 15.80 12.05
CA LEU A 49 -5.05 15.04 10.93
C LEU A 49 -4.39 13.67 10.73
N VAL A 50 -3.32 13.35 11.47
CA VAL A 50 -2.49 12.16 11.21
C VAL A 50 -2.35 11.36 12.49
N TYR A 51 -2.71 10.07 12.47
CA TYR A 51 -2.65 9.20 13.65
C TYR A 51 -2.03 7.82 13.34
N PRO A 52 -1.32 7.20 14.29
CA PRO A 52 -0.90 5.81 14.14
C PRO A 52 -2.07 4.88 14.46
N PHE A 53 -2.20 3.78 13.73
CA PHE A 53 -3.25 2.80 13.95
C PHE A 53 -2.67 1.38 13.96
N THR A 54 -2.47 0.81 15.15
CA THR A 54 -1.78 -0.47 15.32
C THR A 54 -2.53 -1.36 16.30
N ALA A 55 -2.30 -2.68 16.23
CA ALA A 55 -2.94 -3.65 17.11
C ALA A 55 -2.71 -3.43 18.63
N MET A 56 -1.71 -2.64 19.03
CA MET A 56 -1.40 -2.35 20.44
C MET A 56 -2.16 -1.16 21.03
N GLY A 57 -3.10 -0.56 20.30
CA GLY A 57 -4.00 0.45 20.86
C GLY A 57 -5.06 -0.20 21.75
N SER A 58 -5.50 0.49 22.81
CA SER A 58 -6.71 0.11 23.52
C SER A 58 -7.92 0.12 22.58
N GLU A 59 -9.00 -0.57 22.95
CA GLU A 59 -10.22 -0.56 22.14
C GLU A 59 -10.76 0.87 21.99
N ASP A 60 -10.88 1.61 23.09
CA ASP A 60 -11.32 3.01 23.09
C ASP A 60 -10.46 3.90 22.17
N TYR A 61 -9.14 3.71 22.18
CA TYR A 61 -8.24 4.45 21.30
C TYR A 61 -8.52 4.12 19.83
N LYS A 62 -8.66 2.83 19.50
CA LYS A 62 -8.93 2.41 18.13
C LYS A 62 -10.29 2.95 17.68
N GLU A 63 -11.31 2.88 18.52
CA GLU A 63 -12.64 3.41 18.22
C GLU A 63 -12.61 4.92 17.97
N GLN A 64 -11.97 5.70 18.85
CA GLN A 64 -11.83 7.15 18.70
C GLN A 64 -11.11 7.54 17.40
N VAL A 65 -9.99 6.87 17.09
CA VAL A 65 -9.21 7.15 15.86
C VAL A 65 -10.01 6.76 14.62
N MET A 66 -10.68 5.61 14.63
CA MET A 66 -11.49 5.18 13.49
C MET A 66 -12.68 6.11 13.27
N GLU A 67 -13.32 6.56 14.34
CA GLU A 67 -14.45 7.49 14.25
C GLU A 67 -14.01 8.86 13.73
N GLY A 68 -12.86 9.37 14.19
CA GLY A 68 -12.27 10.58 13.63
C GLY A 68 -11.90 10.43 12.16
N PHE A 69 -11.40 9.26 11.76
CA PHE A 69 -11.07 8.96 10.37
C PHE A 69 -12.32 8.86 9.47
N ARG A 70 -13.42 8.26 9.96
CA ARG A 70 -14.71 8.27 9.26
C ARG A 70 -15.24 9.69 9.05
N LYS A 71 -15.22 10.51 10.11
CA LYS A 71 -15.68 11.91 10.10
C LYS A 71 -14.78 12.86 9.29
N GLY A 72 -13.56 12.43 8.93
CA GLY A 72 -12.58 13.28 8.24
C GLY A 72 -11.89 14.30 9.14
N THR A 73 -12.03 14.20 10.47
CA THR A 73 -11.20 14.96 11.41
C THR A 73 -9.80 14.37 11.55
N ILE A 74 -9.63 13.11 11.13
CA ILE A 74 -8.35 12.48 10.84
C ILE A 74 -8.35 12.13 9.35
N CYS A 75 -7.31 12.55 8.62
CA CYS A 75 -7.18 12.33 7.19
C CYS A 75 -6.15 11.24 6.86
N ILE A 76 -5.15 10.98 7.71
CA ILE A 76 -4.08 10.03 7.40
C ILE A 76 -3.89 9.04 8.55
N LEU A 77 -4.04 7.75 8.26
CA LEU A 77 -3.71 6.67 9.19
C LEU A 77 -2.36 6.04 8.84
N CYS A 78 -1.43 6.02 9.79
CA CYS A 78 -0.20 5.23 9.69
C CYS A 78 -0.43 3.87 10.35
N ALA A 79 -0.68 2.83 9.55
CA ALA A 79 -1.21 1.57 10.03
C ALA A 79 -0.28 0.36 9.81
N THR A 80 -0.51 -0.70 10.58
CA THR A 80 0.02 -2.06 10.32
C THR A 80 -1.11 -3.00 9.92
N ILE A 81 -0.82 -4.07 9.17
CA ILE A 81 -1.82 -5.06 8.71
C ILE A 81 -2.69 -5.59 9.86
N ALA A 82 -2.07 -5.86 11.01
CA ALA A 82 -2.72 -6.44 12.19
C ALA A 82 -3.77 -5.53 12.85
N ALA A 83 -3.92 -4.29 12.41
CA ALA A 83 -5.00 -3.45 12.85
C ALA A 83 -6.21 -3.79 11.96
N GLY A 84 -7.07 -4.68 12.47
CA GLY A 84 -8.28 -5.19 11.83
C GLY A 84 -9.28 -4.08 11.47
N MET A 85 -8.95 -3.28 10.47
CA MET A 85 -9.84 -2.29 9.87
C MET A 85 -10.86 -3.03 9.00
N GLY A 86 -11.77 -3.75 9.67
CA GLY A 86 -13.00 -4.30 9.10
C GLY A 86 -14.06 -3.24 8.89
N THR A 87 -13.65 -2.04 8.48
CA THR A 87 -14.54 -0.88 8.35
C THR A 87 -14.65 -0.50 6.90
N ASP A 88 -15.89 -0.51 6.43
CA ASP A 88 -16.26 -0.02 5.12
C ASP A 88 -16.19 1.51 5.13
N ILE A 89 -15.04 2.06 4.71
CA ILE A 89 -14.83 3.49 4.60
C ILE A 89 -14.81 3.82 3.11
N PRO A 90 -15.91 4.36 2.56
CA PRO A 90 -16.12 4.43 1.12
C PRO A 90 -15.22 5.47 0.43
N ASP A 91 -14.75 6.46 1.18
CA ASP A 91 -14.12 7.68 0.68
C ASP A 91 -12.59 7.74 0.90
N ILE A 92 -11.93 6.58 1.06
CA ILE A 92 -10.45 6.53 1.04
C ILE A 92 -9.96 6.76 -0.39
N VAL A 93 -9.16 7.81 -0.56
CA VAL A 93 -8.57 8.21 -1.85
C VAL A 93 -7.23 7.51 -2.06
N ASP A 94 -6.35 7.52 -1.06
CA ASP A 94 -4.98 7.02 -1.21
C ASP A 94 -4.69 5.86 -0.25
N VAL A 95 -4.19 4.75 -0.80
CA VAL A 95 -3.54 3.71 0.00
C VAL A 95 -2.07 3.63 -0.41
N VAL A 96 -1.19 3.88 0.54
CA VAL A 96 0.26 3.81 0.34
C VAL A 96 0.82 2.63 1.11
N ILE A 97 1.56 1.74 0.45
CA ILE A 97 2.12 0.54 1.04
C ILE A 97 3.64 0.68 1.04
N PHE A 98 4.24 0.68 2.22
CA PHE A 98 5.69 0.78 2.37
C PHE A 98 6.33 -0.59 2.59
N GLY A 99 7.35 -0.88 1.78
CA GLY A 99 8.14 -2.09 1.84
C GLY A 99 7.58 -3.22 0.96
N VAL A 100 8.42 -4.22 0.75
CA VAL A 100 8.06 -5.43 0.00
C VAL A 100 7.05 -6.27 0.79
N ASP A 101 6.06 -6.78 0.06
CA ASP A 101 4.99 -7.65 0.53
C ASP A 101 4.59 -8.66 -0.55
N SER A 102 3.73 -9.63 -0.23
CA SER A 102 3.12 -10.49 -1.23
C SER A 102 2.17 -9.70 -2.13
N LEU A 103 1.97 -10.14 -3.38
CA LEU A 103 1.07 -9.45 -4.30
C LEU A 103 -0.36 -9.45 -3.77
N HIS A 104 -0.78 -10.58 -3.20
CA HIS A 104 -2.09 -10.74 -2.58
C HIS A 104 -2.32 -9.73 -1.45
N ASP A 105 -1.37 -9.62 -0.51
CA ASP A 105 -1.54 -8.76 0.65
C ASP A 105 -1.45 -7.28 0.25
N ALA A 106 -0.59 -6.94 -0.71
CA ALA A 106 -0.54 -5.60 -1.28
C ALA A 106 -1.87 -5.22 -1.93
N TYR A 107 -2.48 -6.12 -2.72
CA TYR A 107 -3.77 -5.88 -3.36
C TYR A 107 -4.93 -5.81 -2.37
N GLN A 108 -4.93 -6.64 -1.33
CA GLN A 108 -5.94 -6.60 -0.28
C GLN A 108 -5.92 -5.25 0.47
N LYS A 109 -4.72 -4.70 0.69
CA LYS A 109 -4.55 -3.35 1.26
C LYS A 109 -5.01 -2.28 0.29
N GLY A 110 -4.56 -2.34 -0.97
CA GLY A 110 -4.91 -1.38 -2.01
C GLY A 110 -6.42 -1.29 -2.26
N GLY A 111 -7.12 -2.42 -2.22
CA GLY A 111 -8.58 -2.51 -2.37
C GLY A 111 -9.40 -1.88 -1.24
N ARG A 112 -8.75 -1.24 -0.25
CA ARG A 112 -9.42 -0.38 0.73
C ARG A 112 -9.73 1.01 0.18
N ALA A 113 -9.01 1.45 -0.85
CA ALA A 113 -9.29 2.71 -1.53
C ALA A 113 -10.44 2.55 -2.54
N GLY A 114 -11.14 3.65 -2.85
CA GLY A 114 -12.03 3.70 -4.01
C GLY A 114 -13.30 2.85 -3.93
N ARG A 115 -13.84 2.69 -2.72
CA ARG A 115 -15.09 1.94 -2.50
C ARG A 115 -16.36 2.70 -2.89
N SER A 116 -16.25 4.01 -3.12
CA SER A 116 -17.28 4.85 -3.73
C SER A 116 -16.98 5.07 -5.22
N ALA A 117 -18.01 4.94 -6.06
CA ALA A 117 -17.90 5.12 -7.52
C ALA A 117 -17.44 6.53 -7.93
N ASN A 118 -17.61 7.53 -7.05
CA ASN A 118 -17.27 8.93 -7.31
C ASN A 118 -15.87 9.31 -6.82
N VAL A 119 -15.08 8.35 -6.31
CA VAL A 119 -13.76 8.61 -5.74
C VAL A 119 -12.68 8.06 -6.66
N GLY A 120 -11.88 8.96 -7.24
CA GLY A 120 -10.66 8.61 -7.96
C GLY A 120 -9.59 8.13 -6.97
N ALA A 121 -9.48 6.81 -6.82
CA ALA A 121 -8.58 6.22 -5.83
C ALA A 121 -7.25 5.75 -6.42
N ARG A 122 -6.22 5.73 -5.56
CA ARG A 122 -4.86 5.31 -5.93
C ARG A 122 -4.32 4.31 -4.92
N MET A 123 -3.76 3.22 -5.44
CA MET A 123 -2.88 2.32 -4.70
C MET A 123 -1.44 2.63 -5.10
N ILE A 124 -0.64 3.10 -4.14
CA ILE A 124 0.78 3.37 -4.33
C ILE A 124 1.59 2.37 -3.52
N TRP A 125 2.46 1.61 -4.20
CA TRP A 125 3.33 0.64 -3.57
C TRP A 125 4.78 1.09 -3.65
N ILE A 126 5.35 1.48 -2.52
CA ILE A 126 6.72 2.00 -2.39
C ILE A 126 7.61 0.89 -1.86
N VAL A 127 8.47 0.38 -2.72
CA VAL A 127 9.42 -0.68 -2.40
C VAL A 127 10.86 -0.17 -2.51
N GLU A 128 11.77 -0.82 -1.80
CA GLU A 128 13.17 -0.49 -1.83
C GLU A 128 13.80 -0.81 -3.19
N LYS A 129 14.83 -0.04 -3.58
CA LYS A 129 15.51 -0.18 -4.88
C LYS A 129 15.99 -1.61 -5.20
N TRP A 130 16.36 -2.39 -4.19
CA TRP A 130 16.84 -3.76 -4.36
C TRP A 130 15.75 -4.73 -4.86
N ALA A 131 14.47 -4.39 -4.73
CA ALA A 131 13.35 -5.20 -5.20
C ALA A 131 13.22 -5.18 -6.74
N PHE A 132 13.75 -4.14 -7.38
CA PHE A 132 13.73 -4.00 -8.84
C PHE A 132 14.86 -4.79 -9.50
N LYS A 133 14.58 -5.34 -10.68
CA LYS A 133 15.60 -5.82 -11.62
C LYS A 133 16.20 -4.60 -12.30
N LEU A 134 17.27 -4.07 -11.72
CA LEU A 134 18.09 -3.07 -12.38
C LEU A 134 18.99 -3.77 -13.41
N GLU A 135 19.18 -3.14 -14.56
CA GLU A 135 20.17 -3.63 -15.53
C GLU A 135 21.56 -3.58 -14.91
N GLU A 136 22.34 -4.64 -15.12
CA GLU A 136 23.70 -4.72 -14.60
C GLU A 136 24.57 -3.71 -15.33
N THR A 137 25.01 -2.66 -14.64
CA THR A 137 26.17 -1.89 -15.07
C THR A 137 27.37 -2.83 -15.08
N ASN A 138 28.21 -2.82 -16.12
CA ASN A 138 29.39 -3.67 -16.42
C ASN A 138 30.49 -3.82 -15.31
N GLY A 139 30.18 -3.62 -14.04
CA GLY A 139 31.07 -3.81 -12.90
C GLY A 139 30.98 -5.21 -12.29
N LYS A 140 32.07 -5.66 -11.66
CA LYS A 140 32.14 -6.94 -10.94
C LYS A 140 31.05 -7.02 -9.84
N ALA A 141 30.37 -8.16 -9.75
CA ALA A 141 29.36 -8.40 -8.72
C ALA A 141 29.94 -8.21 -7.31
N THR A 142 29.35 -7.30 -6.53
CA THR A 142 29.75 -7.05 -5.14
C THR A 142 28.98 -7.98 -4.18
N LYS A 143 29.49 -8.20 -2.96
CA LYS A 143 28.77 -8.95 -1.89
C LYS A 143 27.37 -8.39 -1.63
N LYS A 144 27.20 -7.07 -1.76
CA LYS A 144 25.90 -6.39 -1.63
C LYS A 144 24.93 -6.81 -2.74
N ASN A 145 25.40 -6.86 -3.99
CA ASN A 145 24.59 -7.29 -5.13
C ASN A 145 24.09 -8.74 -4.94
N MET A 146 24.95 -9.64 -4.46
CA MET A 146 24.56 -11.03 -4.16
C MET A 146 23.49 -11.11 -3.04
N GLY A 147 23.61 -10.27 -2.01
CA GLY A 147 22.61 -10.19 -0.94
C GLY A 147 21.27 -9.63 -1.42
N ASP A 148 21.29 -8.61 -2.26
CA ASP A 148 20.10 -8.00 -2.87
C ASP A 148 19.39 -8.99 -3.79
N GLU A 149 20.15 -9.73 -4.59
CA GLU A 149 19.60 -10.77 -5.47
C GLU A 149 18.97 -11.92 -4.68
N ARG A 150 19.63 -12.39 -3.60
CA ARG A 150 19.07 -13.41 -2.71
C ARG A 150 17.76 -12.95 -2.08
N ARG A 151 17.69 -11.69 -1.62
CA ARG A 151 16.46 -11.11 -1.07
C ARG A 151 15.36 -11.01 -2.12
N ARG A 152 15.71 -10.59 -3.34
CA ARG A 152 14.78 -10.51 -4.47
C ARG A 152 14.24 -11.88 -4.88
N PHE A 153 15.08 -12.92 -4.84
CA PHE A 153 14.65 -14.29 -5.14
C PHE A 153 13.72 -14.88 -4.07
N ALA A 154 13.86 -14.43 -2.82
CA ALA A 154 12.97 -14.83 -1.72
C ALA A 154 11.62 -14.10 -1.71
N MET A 155 11.41 -13.11 -2.59
CA MET A 155 10.13 -12.43 -2.72
C MET A 155 9.07 -13.35 -3.34
N ASP A 156 7.81 -13.04 -3.08
CA ASP A 156 6.70 -13.62 -3.85
C ASP A 156 6.95 -13.42 -5.36
N PRO A 157 6.97 -14.49 -6.18
CA PRO A 157 7.24 -14.40 -7.60
C PRO A 157 6.31 -13.43 -8.33
N ALA A 158 5.04 -13.38 -7.94
CA ALA A 158 4.04 -12.51 -8.54
C ALA A 158 4.28 -11.04 -8.16
N ALA A 159 4.57 -10.76 -6.89
CA ALA A 159 4.98 -9.43 -6.44
C ALA A 159 6.23 -8.95 -7.19
N ARG A 160 7.24 -9.82 -7.33
CA ARG A 160 8.48 -9.51 -8.04
C ARG A 160 8.22 -9.15 -9.50
N GLU A 161 7.38 -9.90 -10.21
CA GLU A 161 7.02 -9.59 -11.59
C GLU A 161 6.23 -8.28 -11.69
N TYR A 162 5.23 -8.09 -10.81
CA TYR A 162 4.43 -6.88 -10.75
C TYR A 162 5.29 -5.62 -10.49
N ILE A 163 6.21 -5.68 -9.54
CA ILE A 163 7.16 -4.58 -9.25
C ILE A 163 8.02 -4.28 -10.48
N ASN A 164 8.56 -5.30 -11.16
CA ASN A 164 9.37 -5.07 -12.35
C ASN A 164 8.54 -4.52 -13.53
N ARG A 165 7.27 -4.92 -13.65
CA ARG A 165 6.36 -4.39 -14.66
C ARG A 165 6.12 -2.89 -14.51
N SER A 166 6.20 -2.35 -13.28
CA SER A 166 6.08 -0.90 -13.04
C SER A 166 7.18 -0.06 -13.71
N MET A 167 8.28 -0.68 -14.12
CA MET A 167 9.37 -0.06 -14.85
C MET A 167 9.19 -0.14 -16.37
N SER A 168 8.07 -0.70 -16.85
CA SER A 168 7.76 -0.88 -18.27
C SER A 168 6.56 -0.03 -18.69
N GLU A 169 6.31 0.09 -19.99
CA GLU A 169 5.11 0.75 -20.53
C GLU A 169 3.85 -0.12 -20.47
N LYS A 170 3.93 -1.32 -19.89
CA LYS A 170 2.81 -2.26 -19.82
C LYS A 170 1.83 -1.90 -18.71
N CYS A 171 0.54 -2.04 -18.98
CA CYS A 171 -0.52 -1.75 -18.01
C CYS A 171 -0.41 -2.65 -16.76
N MET A 172 -0.35 -2.08 -15.56
CA MET A 172 -0.31 -2.83 -14.31
C MET A 172 -1.61 -3.60 -14.04
N ARG A 173 -2.76 -3.02 -14.41
CA ARG A 173 -4.09 -3.62 -14.21
C ARG A 173 -4.25 -4.91 -14.99
N GLU A 174 -3.72 -4.97 -16.21
CA GLU A 174 -3.77 -6.18 -17.05
C GLU A 174 -3.14 -7.39 -16.35
N TYR A 175 -1.97 -7.22 -15.74
CA TYR A 175 -1.29 -8.30 -15.00
C TYR A 175 -2.17 -8.87 -13.89
N ILE A 176 -2.87 -7.99 -13.19
CA ILE A 176 -3.65 -8.31 -11.99
C ILE A 176 -4.97 -8.96 -12.34
N VAL A 177 -5.63 -8.49 -13.40
CA VAL A 177 -6.82 -9.13 -13.94
C VAL A 177 -6.49 -10.56 -14.35
N THR A 178 -5.34 -10.80 -14.98
CA THR A 178 -4.89 -12.14 -15.35
C THR A 178 -4.50 -12.98 -14.13
N TYR A 179 -3.71 -12.43 -13.21
CA TYR A 179 -3.22 -13.14 -12.02
C TYR A 179 -4.36 -13.59 -11.09
N PHE A 180 -5.31 -12.70 -10.79
CA PHE A 180 -6.45 -13.00 -9.92
C PHE A 180 -7.67 -13.53 -10.67
N ARG A 181 -7.54 -13.86 -11.97
CA ARG A 181 -8.64 -14.41 -12.76
C ARG A 181 -9.15 -15.70 -12.08
N PRO A 182 -10.43 -15.77 -11.68
CA PRO A 182 -10.98 -17.00 -11.15
C PRO A 182 -10.85 -18.11 -12.19
N ARG A 183 -10.36 -19.27 -11.76
CA ARG A 183 -10.39 -20.51 -12.55
C ARG A 183 -11.37 -21.48 -11.90
N PRO A 184 -12.69 -21.21 -12.00
CA PRO A 184 -13.68 -22.00 -11.29
C PRO A 184 -13.75 -23.39 -11.94
N ASN A 185 -13.43 -24.42 -11.17
CA ASN A 185 -13.72 -25.79 -11.60
C ASN A 185 -15.15 -26.12 -11.16
N LEU A 186 -16.12 -25.87 -12.06
CA LEU A 186 -17.54 -26.13 -11.81
C LEU A 186 -17.93 -27.45 -12.47
N PRO A 187 -18.16 -28.53 -11.69
CA PRO A 187 -18.65 -29.79 -12.22
C PRO A 187 -19.95 -29.56 -13.01
N GLY A 188 -20.01 -30.08 -14.24
CA GLY A 188 -21.18 -29.91 -15.13
C GLY A 188 -21.17 -28.63 -15.98
N PHE A 189 -20.18 -27.74 -15.82
CA PHE A 189 -20.06 -26.53 -16.63
C PHE A 189 -18.68 -26.41 -17.32
N PRO A 190 -18.45 -27.19 -18.40
CA PRO A 190 -17.14 -27.27 -19.05
C PRO A 190 -16.64 -25.94 -19.62
N TYR A 191 -17.54 -25.00 -19.94
CA TYR A 191 -17.20 -23.65 -20.40
C TYR A 191 -16.49 -22.80 -19.32
N TYR A 192 -16.79 -23.04 -18.04
CA TYR A 192 -16.17 -22.31 -16.92
C TYR A 192 -14.95 -23.04 -16.36
N SER A 193 -14.86 -24.35 -16.57
CA SER A 193 -13.72 -25.19 -16.19
C SER A 193 -12.62 -25.14 -17.25
N SER A 194 -12.09 -23.94 -17.52
CA SER A 194 -11.00 -23.76 -18.48
C SER A 194 -9.69 -24.33 -17.93
N ASN A 195 -9.33 -25.54 -18.39
CA ASN A 195 -7.96 -26.02 -18.42
C ASN A 195 -7.25 -25.43 -19.66
N GLU A 196 -6.93 -24.12 -19.65
CA GLU A 196 -5.99 -23.57 -20.62
C GLU A 196 -4.57 -23.83 -20.10
N LYS A 197 -4.06 -25.03 -20.43
CA LYS A 197 -2.63 -25.25 -20.63
C LYS A 197 -2.39 -25.04 -22.12
N ASP A 198 -1.93 -23.85 -22.48
CA ASP A 198 -1.12 -23.60 -23.68
C ASP A 198 0.07 -22.73 -23.24
#